data_AF-A0A2A4YBR2-F1
#
_entry.id   AF-A0A2A4YBR2-F1
#
_cell.length_a   1.000
_cell.length_b   1.000
_cell.length_c   1.000
_cell.angle_alpha   90.00
_cell.angle_beta   90.00
_cell.angle_gamma   90.00
#
_symmetry.space_group_name_H-M   'P 1'
#
loop_
_entity.id
_entity.type
_entity.pdbx_description
1 polymer ?
#
loop_
_entity_poly.entity_id
_entity_poly.type
_entity_poly.pdbx_seq_one_letter_code
_entity_poly.pdbx_strand_id
1 'polypeptide(L)'
;MDISKYTAFFHDGSVMDIQHTEDKIVFFMASAEMDEDDIKDDINLSKDNSIQGKLHIEGIKRVTVDDELLEKPLRKEYDNGHIFDFEITKNSIELSIDWINFPPKPQINEFSVINVDAKKIYWENIPNLEDSY
;
A
#
# COMPACT_ATOMS: atom_id res chain seq x y z
N MET A 1 -12.70 -7.34 -5.94
CA MET A 1 -11.43 -8.01 -6.24
C MET A 1 -10.83 -8.51 -4.94
N ASP A 2 -10.25 -9.71 -4.93
CA ASP A 2 -9.53 -10.24 -3.78
C ASP A 2 -8.02 -9.98 -3.97
N ILE A 3 -7.53 -8.90 -3.37
CA ILE A 3 -6.13 -8.44 -3.55
C ILE A 3 -5.12 -9.42 -2.93
N SER A 4 -5.55 -10.31 -2.02
CA SER A 4 -4.67 -11.30 -1.39
C SER A 4 -4.06 -12.29 -2.39
N LYS A 5 -4.68 -12.48 -3.56
CA LYS A 5 -4.15 -13.32 -4.65
C LYS A 5 -2.98 -12.67 -5.40
N TYR A 6 -2.78 -11.36 -5.22
CA TYR A 6 -1.86 -10.54 -6.01
C TYR A 6 -0.76 -9.91 -5.17
N THR A 7 -0.67 -10.23 -3.87
CA THR A 7 0.32 -9.63 -2.97
C THR A 7 1.75 -9.77 -3.49
N ALA A 8 2.07 -10.88 -4.13
CA ALA A 8 3.38 -11.12 -4.73
C ALA A 8 3.76 -10.10 -5.81
N PHE A 9 2.80 -9.50 -6.51
CA PHE A 9 3.08 -8.46 -7.51
C PHE A 9 3.30 -7.08 -6.88
N PHE A 10 2.95 -6.91 -5.59
CA PHE A 10 3.29 -5.71 -4.86
C PHE A 10 4.72 -5.76 -4.29
N HIS A 11 5.44 -6.88 -4.37
CA HIS A 11 6.90 -6.84 -4.30
C HIS A 11 7.41 -5.97 -5.46
N ASP A 12 8.28 -5.02 -5.15
CA ASP A 12 8.74 -3.97 -6.06
C ASP A 12 7.66 -2.97 -6.51
N GLY A 13 6.49 -2.99 -5.83
CA GLY A 13 5.46 -1.98 -5.96
C GLY A 13 5.79 -0.69 -5.21
N SER A 14 4.81 0.21 -5.14
CA SER A 14 4.96 1.48 -4.44
C SER A 14 3.73 1.91 -3.64
N VAL A 15 3.99 2.58 -2.52
CA VAL A 15 3.03 3.40 -1.76
C VAL A 15 3.16 4.85 -2.21
N MET A 16 2.15 5.30 -2.94
CA MET A 16 2.09 6.65 -3.49
C MET A 16 1.58 7.67 -2.46
N ASP A 17 0.64 7.28 -1.61
CA ASP A 17 0.07 8.14 -0.57
C ASP A 17 -0.53 7.33 0.58
N ILE A 18 -0.66 7.96 1.74
CA ILE A 18 -1.30 7.41 2.94
C ILE A 18 -2.24 8.45 3.52
N GLN A 19 -3.52 8.12 3.57
CA GLN A 19 -4.52 8.93 4.25
C GLN A 19 -4.98 8.21 5.52
N HIS A 20 -4.81 8.85 6.67
CA HIS A 20 -5.14 8.27 7.96
C HIS A 20 -6.00 9.21 8.80
N THR A 21 -7.20 8.76 9.15
CA THR A 21 -8.12 9.35 10.15
C THR A 21 -8.26 8.41 11.35
N GLU A 22 -8.88 8.86 12.45
CA GLU A 22 -8.93 8.08 13.70
C GLU A 22 -9.34 6.60 13.54
N ASP A 23 -10.27 6.27 12.63
CA ASP A 23 -10.77 4.91 12.43
C ASP A 23 -10.45 4.27 11.07
N LYS A 24 -9.74 4.98 10.17
CA LYS A 24 -9.55 4.56 8.79
C LYS A 24 -8.17 4.91 8.25
N ILE A 25 -7.55 3.96 7.56
CA ILE A 25 -6.35 4.17 6.74
C ILE A 25 -6.70 3.82 5.29
N VAL A 26 -6.18 4.61 4.36
CA VAL A 26 -6.19 4.32 2.92
C VAL A 26 -4.76 4.40 2.41
N PHE A 27 -4.23 3.27 1.94
CA PHE A 27 -2.99 3.25 1.18
C PHE A 27 -3.29 3.34 -0.31
N PHE A 28 -2.60 4.23 -0.99
CA PHE A 28 -2.64 4.39 -2.43
C PHE A 28 -1.44 3.62 -2.99
N MET A 29 -1.70 2.53 -3.70
CA MET A 29 -0.66 1.56 -4.04
C MET A 29 -0.68 1.22 -5.52
N ALA A 30 0.51 0.97 -6.05
CA ALA A 30 0.72 0.39 -7.38
C ALA A 30 1.59 -0.86 -7.23
N SER A 31 1.24 -1.94 -7.94
CA SER A 31 2.10 -3.13 -8.06
C SER A 31 3.28 -2.85 -9.01
N ALA A 32 4.20 -3.80 -9.09
CA ALA A 32 5.08 -3.92 -10.26
C ALA A 32 4.26 -4.19 -11.54
N GLU A 33 4.89 -3.97 -12.70
CA GLU A 33 4.34 -4.36 -13.99
C GLU A 33 4.12 -5.88 -14.05
N MET A 34 3.01 -6.30 -14.66
CA MET A 34 2.60 -7.70 -14.75
C MET A 34 2.41 -8.13 -16.20
N ASP A 35 2.71 -9.40 -16.48
CA ASP A 35 2.30 -10.02 -17.74
C ASP A 35 0.79 -10.33 -17.72
N GLU A 36 0.11 -10.12 -18.84
CA GLU A 36 -1.34 -10.36 -18.95
C GLU A 36 -1.73 -11.82 -18.62
N ASP A 37 -0.83 -12.77 -18.87
CA ASP A 37 -1.01 -14.20 -18.60
C ASP A 37 -1.03 -14.52 -17.10
N ASP A 38 -0.46 -13.65 -16.25
CA ASP A 38 -0.45 -13.81 -14.79
C ASP A 38 -1.74 -13.30 -14.13
N ILE A 39 -2.60 -12.61 -14.90
CA ILE A 39 -3.86 -12.04 -14.44
C ILE A 39 -4.91 -13.16 -14.35
N LYS A 40 -5.29 -13.53 -13.12
CA LYS A 40 -6.23 -14.63 -12.86
C LYS A 40 -7.70 -14.20 -12.84
N ASP A 41 -7.98 -12.90 -12.72
CA ASP A 41 -9.32 -12.33 -12.64
C ASP A 41 -9.50 -11.23 -13.71
N ASP A 42 -10.74 -10.88 -14.08
CA ASP A 42 -11.00 -9.77 -15.02
C ASP A 42 -10.71 -8.42 -14.34
N ILE A 43 -9.43 -8.01 -14.34
CA ILE A 43 -8.92 -6.81 -13.67
C ILE A 43 -8.48 -5.82 -14.74
N ASN A 44 -9.00 -4.60 -14.64
CA ASN A 44 -8.48 -3.49 -15.42
C ASN A 44 -7.13 -3.07 -14.85
N LEU A 45 -6.06 -3.35 -15.59
CA LEU A 45 -4.74 -2.79 -15.31
C LEU A 45 -4.67 -1.33 -15.75
N SER A 46 -3.71 -0.62 -15.18
CA SER A 46 -3.27 0.69 -15.65
C SER A 46 -2.57 0.59 -17.01
N LYS A 47 -2.17 1.74 -17.58
CA LYS A 47 -1.50 1.80 -18.90
C LYS A 47 -0.11 1.15 -18.92
N ASP A 48 0.53 1.05 -17.76
CA ASP A 48 1.83 0.40 -17.55
C ASP A 48 1.67 -1.04 -17.04
N ASN A 49 0.50 -1.66 -17.27
CA ASN A 49 0.19 -3.03 -16.88
C ASN A 49 0.43 -3.32 -15.39
N SER A 50 0.18 -2.33 -14.52
CA SER A 50 0.21 -2.52 -13.08
C SER A 50 -1.20 -2.55 -12.48
N ILE A 51 -1.34 -3.18 -11.32
CA ILE A 51 -2.52 -3.08 -10.47
C ILE A 51 -2.38 -1.80 -9.65
N GLN A 52 -3.24 -0.82 -9.91
CA GLN A 52 -3.28 0.43 -9.17
C GLN A 52 -4.60 0.56 -8.41
N GLY A 53 -4.55 1.09 -7.19
CA GLY A 53 -5.76 1.26 -6.41
C GLY A 53 -5.56 1.73 -4.98
N LYS A 54 -6.64 1.61 -4.23
CA LYS A 54 -6.71 2.00 -2.82
C LYS A 54 -6.97 0.78 -1.96
N LEU A 55 -6.10 0.54 -0.99
CA LEU A 55 -6.34 -0.40 0.08
C LEU A 55 -7.03 0.33 1.24
N HIS A 56 -8.32 0.08 1.40
CA HIS A 56 -9.13 0.66 2.49
C HIS A 56 -9.10 -0.24 3.71
N ILE A 57 -8.76 0.35 4.85
CA ILE A 57 -8.69 -0.30 6.15
C ILE A 57 -9.62 0.46 7.10
N GLU A 58 -10.72 -0.15 7.52
CA GLU A 58 -11.79 0.51 8.27
C GLU A 58 -12.01 -0.15 9.65
N GLY A 59 -12.25 0.69 10.66
CA GLY A 59 -12.42 0.25 12.04
C GLY A 59 -11.11 -0.26 12.63
N ILE A 60 -10.08 0.59 12.59
CA ILE A 60 -8.75 0.32 13.13
C ILE A 60 -8.85 -0.10 14.61
N LYS A 61 -8.15 -1.17 14.95
CA LYS A 61 -8.00 -1.66 16.32
C LYS A 61 -6.60 -1.40 16.85
N ARG A 62 -5.59 -1.55 15.98
CA ARG A 62 -4.18 -1.39 16.31
C ARG A 62 -3.40 -1.02 15.06
N VAL A 63 -2.46 -0.09 15.20
CA VAL A 63 -1.45 0.24 14.19
C VAL A 63 -0.11 0.20 14.89
N THR A 64 0.85 -0.53 14.33
CA THR A 64 2.24 -0.51 14.78
C THR A 64 3.17 -0.20 13.62
N VAL A 65 4.24 0.53 13.91
CA VAL A 65 5.36 0.77 12.99
C VAL A 65 6.61 0.28 13.71
N ASP A 66 7.33 -0.68 13.10
CA ASP A 66 8.51 -1.31 13.68
C ASP A 66 8.25 -1.86 15.10
N ASP A 67 7.12 -2.58 15.23
CA ASP A 67 6.57 -3.15 16.48
C ASP A 67 6.13 -2.13 17.56
N GLU A 68 6.33 -0.82 17.34
CA GLU A 68 5.91 0.23 18.26
C GLU A 68 4.47 0.70 17.97
N LEU A 69 3.67 0.87 19.02
CA LEU A 69 2.29 1.35 18.87
C LEU A 69 2.27 2.79 18.38
N LEU A 70 1.56 3.03 17.28
CA LEU A 70 1.47 4.36 16.70
C LEU A 70 0.38 5.19 17.40
N GLU A 71 0.79 6.23 18.12
CA GLU A 71 -0.14 7.13 18.82
C GLU A 71 -0.73 8.24 17.92
N LYS A 72 -0.12 8.47 16.76
CA LYS A 72 -0.49 9.54 15.82
C LYS A 72 -0.95 8.95 14.49
N PRO A 73 -1.69 9.70 13.66
CA PRO A 73 -1.98 9.25 12.31
C PRO A 73 -0.69 9.03 11.52
N LEU A 74 -0.47 7.80 11.06
CA LEU A 74 0.46 7.42 9.99
C LEU A 74 0.35 8.38 8.80
N ARG A 75 1.49 8.86 8.33
CA ARG A 75 1.60 9.73 7.16
C ARG A 75 2.75 9.25 6.30
N LYS A 76 2.66 9.50 5.00
CA LYS A 76 3.80 9.36 4.10
C LYS A 76 4.77 10.51 4.36
N GLU A 77 5.91 10.21 5.00
CA GLU A 77 6.92 11.22 5.36
C GLU A 77 7.92 11.47 4.24
N TYR A 78 8.08 10.51 3.33
CA TYR A 78 9.08 10.48 2.28
C TYR A 78 8.47 10.53 0.88
N ASP A 79 9.28 10.84 -0.14
CA ASP A 79 8.77 11.03 -1.51
C ASP A 79 8.21 9.74 -2.12
N ASN A 80 8.83 8.59 -1.84
CA ASN A 80 8.35 7.29 -2.31
C ASN A 80 8.54 6.22 -1.24
N GLY A 81 7.61 5.27 -1.18
CA GLY A 81 7.70 4.07 -0.36
C GLY A 81 7.69 2.85 -1.26
N HIS A 82 8.85 2.25 -1.50
CA HIS A 82 8.99 1.02 -2.26
C HIS A 82 8.52 -0.16 -1.40
N ILE A 83 7.59 -0.96 -1.91
CA ILE A 83 7.04 -2.09 -1.16
C ILE A 83 8.01 -3.25 -1.28
N PHE A 84 8.64 -3.60 -0.17
CA PHE A 84 9.51 -4.76 -0.07
C PHE A 84 8.68 -6.05 0.09
N ASP A 85 7.65 -5.99 0.93
CA ASP A 85 6.74 -7.10 1.18
C ASP A 85 5.35 -6.60 1.54
N PHE A 86 4.33 -7.36 1.15
CA PHE A 86 2.93 -7.07 1.45
C PHE A 86 2.19 -8.35 1.79
N GLU A 87 1.75 -8.47 3.04
CA GLU A 87 0.86 -9.54 3.47
C GLU A 87 -0.50 -8.97 3.86
N ILE A 88 -1.55 -9.71 3.51
CA ILE A 88 -2.93 -9.37 3.85
C ILE A 88 -3.70 -10.60 4.28
N THR A 89 -4.40 -10.46 5.39
CA THR A 89 -5.43 -11.40 5.83
C THR A 89 -6.79 -10.72 5.80
N LYS A 90 -7.83 -11.43 6.26
CA LYS A 90 -9.17 -10.86 6.37
C LYS A 90 -9.24 -9.60 7.25
N ASN A 91 -8.36 -9.51 8.25
CA ASN A 91 -8.47 -8.51 9.32
C ASN A 91 -7.16 -7.82 9.69
N SER A 92 -6.06 -8.22 9.07
CA SER A 92 -4.75 -7.60 9.28
C SER A 92 -4.04 -7.36 7.95
N ILE A 93 -3.15 -6.37 7.95
CA ILE A 93 -2.10 -6.24 6.94
C ILE A 93 -0.75 -6.10 7.62
N GLU A 94 0.28 -6.54 6.90
CA GLU A 94 1.67 -6.19 7.12
C GLU A 94 2.24 -5.61 5.83
N LEU A 95 2.93 -4.48 5.93
CA LEU A 95 3.53 -3.79 4.79
C LEU A 95 4.95 -3.36 5.15
N SER A 96 5.92 -3.97 4.49
CA SER A 96 7.34 -3.64 4.61
C SER A 96 7.72 -2.65 3.52
N ILE A 97 8.25 -1.49 3.91
CA ILE A 97 8.49 -0.37 2.99
C ILE A 97 9.92 0.14 3.12
N ASP A 98 10.60 0.24 1.98
CA ASP A 98 11.83 1.02 1.81
C ASP A 98 11.47 2.45 1.39
N TRP A 99 11.75 3.42 2.25
CA TRP A 99 11.50 4.83 2.01
C TRP A 99 12.68 5.53 1.37
N ILE A 100 12.38 6.38 0.40
CA ILE A 100 13.37 7.22 -0.28
C ILE A 100 12.88 8.64 -0.47
N ASN A 101 13.84 9.56 -0.51
CA ASN A 101 13.66 10.95 -0.92
C ASN A 101 14.40 11.21 -2.23
N PHE A 102 13.81 12.04 -3.08
CA PHE A 102 14.44 12.53 -4.30
C PHE A 102 15.04 13.94 -4.09
N PRO A 103 16.09 14.31 -4.84
CA PRO A 103 16.62 15.67 -4.79
C PRO A 103 15.53 16.73 -5.03
N PRO A 104 15.54 17.86 -4.28
CA PRO A 104 16.65 18.37 -3.45
C PRO A 104 16.62 17.91 -1.98
N LYS A 105 15.69 17.05 -1.57
CA LYS A 105 15.67 16.54 -0.19
C LYS A 105 16.91 15.67 0.09
N PRO A 106 17.39 15.59 1.34
CA PRO A 106 18.44 14.66 1.70
C PRO A 106 18.07 13.23 1.28
N GLN A 107 19.02 12.52 0.67
CA GLN A 107 18.83 11.09 0.43
C GLN A 107 18.70 10.38 1.78
N ILE A 108 17.60 9.65 1.91
CA ILE A 108 17.33 8.77 3.04
C ILE A 108 17.13 7.37 2.49
N ASN A 109 17.47 6.38 3.31
CA ASN A 109 17.17 4.98 3.07
C ASN A 109 16.73 4.42 4.42
N GLU A 110 15.43 4.54 4.67
CA GLU A 110 14.79 4.07 5.89
C GLU A 110 13.86 2.91 5.54
N PHE A 111 13.87 1.89 6.39
CA PHE A 111 12.98 0.75 6.25
C PHE A 111 11.99 0.76 7.41
N SER A 112 10.72 0.49 7.13
CA SER A 112 9.71 0.34 8.18
C SER A 112 8.77 -0.83 7.90
N VAL A 113 8.35 -1.52 8.96
CA VAL A 113 7.28 -2.52 8.91
C VAL A 113 6.02 -1.95 9.54
N ILE A 114 4.98 -1.77 8.73
CA ILE A 114 3.68 -1.27 9.17
C ILE A 114 2.72 -2.42 9.32
N ASN A 115 2.16 -2.57 10.52
CA ASN A 115 1.19 -3.60 10.86
C ASN A 115 -0.14 -2.94 11.27
N VAL A 116 -1.25 -3.38 10.67
CA VAL A 116 -2.58 -2.81 10.97
C VAL A 116 -3.61 -3.91 11.18
N ASP A 117 -4.22 -3.93 12.36
CA ASP A 117 -5.40 -4.74 12.67
C ASP A 117 -6.68 -3.91 12.54
N ALA A 118 -7.68 -4.42 11.82
CA ALA A 118 -8.92 -3.71 11.57
C ALA A 118 -10.16 -4.61 11.53
N LYS A 119 -11.34 -3.99 11.48
CA LYS A 119 -12.61 -4.70 11.32
C LYS A 119 -12.84 -5.14 9.88
N LYS A 120 -12.41 -4.33 8.91
CA LYS A 120 -12.69 -4.53 7.50
C LYS A 120 -11.53 -4.01 6.66
N ILE A 121 -11.07 -4.82 5.71
CA ILE A 121 -10.04 -4.46 4.74
C ILE A 121 -10.60 -4.80 3.35
N TYR A 122 -10.47 -3.90 2.38
CA TYR A 122 -10.89 -4.15 1.00
C TYR A 122 -10.09 -3.31 0.01
N TRP A 123 -10.00 -3.82 -1.22
CA TRP A 123 -9.33 -3.15 -2.32
C TRP A 123 -10.34 -2.47 -3.25
N GLU A 124 -10.03 -1.23 -3.62
CA GLU A 124 -10.70 -0.47 -4.68
C GLU A 124 -9.73 -0.34 -5.86
N ASN A 125 -10.05 -0.98 -6.99
CA ASN A 125 -9.22 -0.91 -8.19
C ASN A 125 -9.41 0.44 -8.90
N ILE A 126 -8.31 1.18 -9.11
CA ILE A 126 -8.30 2.50 -9.75
C ILE A 126 -7.13 2.51 -10.76
N PRO A 127 -7.38 2.08 -12.01
CA PRO A 127 -6.34 1.91 -13.02
C PRO A 127 -5.65 3.21 -13.46
N ASN A 128 -6.30 4.36 -13.22
CA ASN A 128 -5.72 5.69 -13.46
C ASN A 128 -5.68 6.44 -12.12
N LEU A 129 -4.73 6.09 -11.28
CA LEU A 129 -4.65 6.66 -9.94
C LEU A 129 -4.26 8.15 -9.97
N GLU A 130 -3.55 8.57 -11.03
CA GLU A 130 -3.23 9.99 -11.31
C GLU A 130 -4.47 10.86 -11.52
N ASP A 131 -5.59 10.31 -12.01
CA ASP A 131 -6.85 11.05 -12.25
C ASP A 131 -7.73 11.14 -10.99
N SER A 132 -7.30 10.56 -9.86
CA SER A 132 -8.09 10.43 -8.63
C SER A 132 -7.87 11.55 -7.60
N TYR A 133 -7.12 12.60 -7.98
CA TYR A 133 -6.81 13.80 -7.19
C TYR A 133 -7.70 15.00 -7.54
#